data_AF-A0A417IID2-F1
#
_entry.id   AF-A0A417IID2-F1
#
_cell.length_a   1.000
_cell.length_b   1.000
_cell.length_c   1.000
_cell.angle_alpha   90.00
_cell.angle_beta   90.00
_cell.angle_gamma   90.00
#
_symmetry.space_group_name_H-M   'P 1'
#
loop_
_entity.id
_entity.type
_entity.pdbx_description
1 polymer ?
#
loop_
_entity_poly.entity_id
_entity_poly.type
_entity_poly.pdbx_seq_one_letter_code
_entity_poly.pdbx_strand_id
1 'polypeptide(L)' 'RKGEEAGEARGIEIGEARGIEIGENRGRSEGLKNQIRKKLAKGKAIPQIADEVEETEEKVIELIKEIETEQV' A
#
# COMPACT_ATOMS: atom_id res chain seq x y z
N ARG A 1 -28.10 28.52 18.14
CA ARG A 1 -27.56 27.31 17.48
C ARG A 1 -26.80 27.79 16.25
N LYS A 2 -25.48 27.94 16.34
CA LYS A 2 -24.62 28.41 15.23
C LYS A 2 -23.21 27.81 15.32
N GLY A 3 -23.12 26.64 15.95
CA GLY A 3 -21.86 25.92 16.19
C GLY A 3 -21.88 24.45 15.74
N GLU A 4 -23.04 23.91 15.36
CA GLU A 4 -23.18 22.50 14.98
C GLU A 4 -22.89 22.26 13.49
N GLU A 5 -23.33 23.15 12.60
CA GLU A 5 -23.14 22.97 11.14
C GLU A 5 -21.67 23.08 10.67
N ALA A 6 -20.82 23.79 11.41
CA ALA A 6 -19.41 23.96 11.03
C ALA A 6 -18.50 22.78 11.44
N GLY A 7 -18.92 21.97 12.43
CA GLY A 7 -18.17 20.80 12.86
C GLY A 7 -18.39 19.59 11.95
N GLU A 8 -19.61 19.44 11.43
CA GLU A 8 -20.03 18.29 10.62
C GLU A 8 -19.41 18.30 9.22
N ALA A 9 -19.39 19.46 8.56
CA ALA A 9 -18.75 19.62 7.26
C ALA A 9 -17.23 19.35 7.30
N ARG A 10 -16.54 19.79 8.37
CA ARG A 10 -15.09 19.54 8.55
C ARG A 10 -14.78 18.08 8.91
N GLY A 11 -15.67 17.39 9.62
CA GLY A 11 -15.49 15.99 9.99
C GLY A 11 -15.57 15.05 8.80
N ILE A 12 -16.50 15.31 7.87
CA ILE A 12 -16.69 14.51 6.65
C ILE A 12 -15.50 14.70 5.71
N GLU A 13 -15.09 15.95 5.43
CA GLU A 13 -14.00 16.24 4.50
C GLU A 13 -12.64 15.65 4.96
N ILE A 14 -12.34 15.70 6.26
CA ILE A 14 -11.12 15.10 6.83
C ILE A 14 -11.21 13.57 6.88
N GLY A 15 -12.40 13.02 7.17
CA GLY A 15 -12.64 11.58 7.22
C GLY A 15 -12.56 10.91 5.85
N GLU A 16 -13.08 11.56 4.81
CA GLU A 16 -13.06 11.07 3.43
C GLU A 16 -11.66 11.19 2.82
N ALA A 17 -11.00 12.33 2.99
CA ALA A 17 -9.62 12.52 2.51
C ALA A 17 -8.65 11.52 3.18
N ARG A 18 -8.72 11.35 4.51
CA ARG A 18 -7.89 10.37 5.22
C ARG A 18 -8.29 8.92 4.91
N GLY A 19 -9.58 8.64 4.73
CA GLY A 19 -10.07 7.29 4.40
C GLY A 19 -9.64 6.84 3.01
N ILE A 20 -9.70 7.74 2.02
CA ILE A 20 -9.22 7.51 0.66
C ILE A 20 -7.69 7.42 0.66
N GLU A 21 -6.98 8.35 1.29
CA GLU A 21 -5.51 8.35 1.30
C GLU A 21 -4.93 7.11 2.03
N ILE A 22 -5.54 6.68 3.14
CA ILE A 22 -5.14 5.45 3.85
C ILE A 22 -5.56 4.21 3.05
N GLY A 23 -6.73 4.20 2.42
CA GLY A 23 -7.23 3.11 1.58
C GLY A 23 -6.40 2.91 0.32
N GLU A 24 -6.01 4.00 -0.35
CA GLU A 24 -5.16 3.99 -1.54
C GLU A 24 -3.71 3.65 -1.19
N ASN A 25 -3.13 4.20 -0.11
CA ASN A 25 -1.76 3.84 0.29
C ASN A 25 -1.66 2.40 0.76
N ARG A 26 -2.63 1.91 1.57
CA ARG A 26 -2.69 0.50 1.95
C ARG A 26 -2.96 -0.39 0.75
N GLY A 27 -3.88 0.00 -0.14
CA GLY A 27 -4.19 -0.74 -1.37
C GLY A 27 -3.00 -0.80 -2.33
N ARG A 28 -2.23 0.28 -2.45
CA ARG A 28 -1.01 0.34 -3.26
C ARG A 28 0.10 -0.52 -2.68
N SER A 29 0.34 -0.45 -1.37
CA SER A 29 1.34 -1.28 -0.68
C SER A 29 0.99 -2.77 -0.75
N GLU A 30 -0.26 -3.13 -0.43
CA GLU A 30 -0.76 -4.51 -0.55
C GLU A 30 -0.78 -5.01 -1.99
N GLY A 31 -1.13 -4.13 -2.94
CA GLY A 31 -1.07 -4.41 -4.37
C GLY A 31 0.35 -4.74 -4.83
N LEU A 32 1.34 -3.97 -4.39
CA LEU A 32 2.75 -4.18 -4.70
C LEU A 32 3.27 -5.48 -4.06
N LYS A 33 2.96 -5.72 -2.78
CA LYS A 33 3.29 -6.98 -2.10
C LYS A 33 2.69 -8.19 -2.81
N ASN A 34 1.43 -8.10 -3.28
CA ASN A 34 0.80 -9.17 -4.05
C ASN A 34 1.41 -9.40 -5.43
N GLN A 35 1.86 -8.34 -6.11
CA GLN A 35 2.59 -8.47 -7.37
C GLN A 35 3.93 -9.19 -7.16
N ILE A 36 4.67 -8.81 -6.11
CA ILE A 36 5.93 -9.46 -5.72
C ILE A 36 5.70 -10.93 -5.38
N ARG A 37 4.71 -11.25 -4.53
CA ARG A 37 4.31 -12.65 -4.19
C ARG A 37 4.05 -13.49 -5.45
N LYS A 38 3.26 -12.98 -6.40
CA LYS A 38 2.93 -13.68 -7.64
C LYS A 38 4.15 -13.92 -8.53
N LYS A 39 5.09 -12.98 -8.58
CA LYS A 39 6.31 -13.12 -9.39
C LYS A 39 7.31 -14.08 -8.73
N LEU A 40 7.45 -14.04 -7.41
CA LEU A 40 8.21 -15.03 -6.65
C LEU A 40 7.65 -16.45 -6.83
N ALA A 41 6.33 -16.61 -6.77
CA ALA A 41 5.67 -17.90 -7.02
C ALA A 41 5.90 -18.44 -8.45
N LYS A 42 6.18 -17.55 -9.42
CA LYS A 42 6.58 -17.91 -10.79
C LYS A 42 8.09 -18.19 -10.92
N GLY A 43 8.86 -18.10 -9.83
CA GLY A 43 10.31 -18.31 -9.81
C GLY A 43 11.13 -17.18 -10.43
N LYS A 44 10.59 -15.94 -10.50
CA LYS A 44 11.33 -14.79 -11.03
C LYS A 44 12.40 -14.32 -10.05
N ALA A 45 13.55 -13.90 -10.59
CA ALA A 45 14.64 -13.32 -9.81
C ALA A 45 14.32 -11.88 -9.37
N ILE A 46 14.93 -11.43 -8.28
CA ILE A 46 14.71 -10.09 -7.69
C ILE A 46 14.95 -8.94 -8.70
N PRO A 47 16.02 -8.91 -9.51
CA PRO A 47 16.23 -7.84 -10.50
C PRO A 47 15.08 -7.74 -11.51
N GLN A 48 14.58 -8.89 -11.98
CA GLN A 48 13.45 -8.93 -12.91
C GLN A 48 12.15 -8.48 -12.25
N ILE A 49 11.95 -8.79 -10.97
CA ILE A 49 10.78 -8.32 -10.22
C ILE A 49 10.83 -6.81 -10.06
N ALA A 50 11.98 -6.26 -9.69
CA ALA A 50 12.24 -4.83 -9.55
C ALA A 50 11.88 -4.07 -10.84
N ASP A 51 12.42 -4.52 -11.98
CA ASP A 51 12.10 -3.95 -13.29
C ASP A 51 10.59 -4.00 -13.60
N GLU A 52 9.93 -5.12 -13.34
CA GLU A 52 8.53 -5.30 -13.70
C GLU A 52 7.52 -4.62 -12.77
N VAL A 53 7.92 -4.29 -11.54
CA VAL A 53 7.08 -3.53 -10.60
C VAL A 53 7.50 -2.06 -10.52
N GLU A 54 8.47 -1.65 -11.35
CA GLU A 54 9.01 -0.29 -11.43
C GLU A 54 9.57 0.21 -10.08
N GLU A 55 10.19 -0.70 -9.32
CA GLU A 55 10.80 -0.41 -8.02
C GLU A 55 12.28 -0.83 -8.01
N THR A 56 13.00 -0.43 -6.97
CA THR A 56 14.40 -0.84 -6.78
C THR A 56 14.49 -2.25 -6.21
N GLU A 57 15.58 -2.96 -6.49
CA GLU A 57 15.86 -4.27 -5.89
C GLU A 57 15.85 -4.21 -4.36
N GLU A 58 16.41 -3.13 -3.78
CA GLU A 58 16.40 -2.88 -2.34
C GLU A 58 14.97 -2.82 -1.80
N LYS A 59 14.07 -2.10 -2.49
CA LYS A 59 12.68 -1.97 -2.06
C LYS A 59 11.92 -3.29 -2.18
N VAL A 60 12.16 -4.03 -3.26
CA VAL A 60 11.60 -5.37 -3.44
C VAL A 60 12.06 -6.30 -2.30
N ILE A 61 13.34 -6.27 -1.92
CA ILE A 61 13.86 -7.09 -0.82
C ILE A 61 13.19 -6.72 0.52
N GLU A 62 13.03 -5.44 0.84
CA GLU A 62 12.29 -5.01 2.04
C GLU A 62 10.87 -5.57 2.06
N LEU A 63 10.15 -5.43 0.94
CA LEU A 63 8.77 -5.89 0.83
C LEU A 63 8.67 -7.41 0.93
N ILE A 64 9.64 -8.17 0.40
CA ILE A 64 9.70 -9.63 0.56
C ILE A 64 9.84 -10.00 2.03
N LYS A 65 10.74 -9.34 2.77
CA LYS A 65 10.90 -9.57 4.21
C LYS A 65 9.61 -9.27 4.96
N GLU A 66 8.95 -8.15 4.65
CA GLU A 66 7.63 -7.83 5.24
C GLU A 66 6.61 -8.95 4.95
N ILE A 67 6.50 -9.38 3.69
CA ILE A 67 5.63 -10.48 3.25
C ILE A 67 5.89 -11.77 4.02
N GLU A 68 7.15 -12.11 4.27
CA GLU A 68 7.54 -13.30 5.04
C GLU A 68 7.20 -13.15 6.52
N THR A 69 7.41 -11.97 7.10
CA THR A 69 7.08 -11.69 8.52
C THR A 69 5.58 -11.60 8.80
N GLU A 70 4.77 -11.17 7.84
CA GLU A 70 3.31 -11.07 7.97
C GLU A 70 2.60 -12.42 7.84
N GLN A 71 3.27 -13.47 7.33
CA GLN A 71 2.71 -14.81 7.18
C GLN A 71 2.99 -15.74 8.37
N VAL A 72 3.55 -15.21 9.47
CA VAL A 72 3.87 -15.94 10.71
C VAL A 72 2.79 -15.73 11.77
#